data_AF-A0A0F5W3W8-F1
#
_entry.id   AF-A0A0F5W3W8-F1
#
_cell.length_a   1.000
_cell.length_b   1.000
_cell.length_c   1.000
_cell.angle_alpha   90.00
_cell.angle_beta   90.00
_cell.angle_gamma   90.00
#
_symmetry.space_group_name_H-M   'P 1'
#
loop_
_entity.id
_entity.type
_entity.pdbx_description
1 polymer ?
#
loop_
_entity_poly.entity_id
_entity_poly.type
_entity_poly.pdbx_seq_one_letter_code
_entity_poly.pdbx_strand_id
1 'polypeptide(L)'
;MAGPPGRPLPQLTDQNEFFWTAGADGRLRIQECTSCASLIHPPQPVCRHCRGHDLGVRTVSGHATLIGFTVNHRFGLPGLPAPYVVAQVALEEDDRVRLTTNAVECDPDDLVLGMRMEVVFEQAGAVWLPLFRPAAEQGEPAPLPEDEVTPRTRPMPTTEKFEDKVALTGIGSSRLGRRLLVPPLSLTVEACEQAVADAGLTFDDIDGLATYPGAGPFGGFAEGGITALESALDIRPTWHNGGGETFGPGGSLIAAMLAVAGGLARHVLCFRTLWEASYGELVKRGRLQPPSSPDAGWLKPFGATSAAHTLAQNAQRHFHKYGTTRETLGWIALNQRANAALHPTAIYRDPMTMDDYLEARPITTPFGLYDCDVPCDGAVAVVVSHVDTARDLAKPPVLVEAVGTRITERLEWDQSTLTHEPQVIGQSAHLWTRTSLGPDDVDVAELYDGFTFNCLSWIEALGFCGIGEAKDFLDGGKNIARDGVLPLNTHGGQLSHGRTHGMGLVQEAIVQLRGEAGPRQVPGARVAVVSSGGLTPSGVLLLRTDT
;
A
#
# COMPACT_ATOMS: atom_id res chain seq x y z
N MET A 1 25.88 -30.58 11.13
CA MET A 1 24.64 -30.26 10.38
C MET A 1 23.87 -29.28 11.24
N ALA A 2 23.69 -28.04 10.79
CA ALA A 2 22.78 -27.13 11.49
C ALA A 2 21.38 -27.76 11.46
N GLY A 3 20.70 -27.80 12.60
CA GLY A 3 19.31 -28.28 12.68
C GLY A 3 18.41 -27.50 11.73
N PRO A 4 17.18 -27.98 11.47
CA PRO A 4 16.21 -27.23 10.67
C PRO A 4 16.08 -25.81 11.24
N PRO A 5 16.03 -24.76 10.39
CA PRO A 5 15.94 -23.40 10.88
C PRO A 5 14.67 -23.24 11.73
N GLY A 6 14.83 -22.73 12.94
CA GLY A 6 13.73 -22.38 13.82
C GLY A 6 12.98 -21.13 13.35
N ARG A 7 11.97 -20.73 14.11
CA ARG A 7 11.21 -19.49 13.90
C ARG A 7 12.15 -18.30 13.70
N PRO A 8 11.90 -17.38 12.75
CA PRO A 8 12.69 -16.16 12.64
C PRO A 8 12.67 -15.39 13.95
N LEU A 9 13.85 -15.03 14.45
CA LEU A 9 13.99 -14.29 15.71
C LEU A 9 14.30 -12.81 15.43
N PRO A 10 13.85 -11.91 16.32
CA PRO A 10 14.24 -10.51 16.27
C PRO A 10 15.74 -10.36 16.55
N GLN A 11 16.33 -9.31 16.00
CA GLN A 11 17.67 -8.89 16.41
C GLN A 11 17.59 -8.23 17.79
N LEU A 12 18.37 -8.74 18.74
CA LEU A 12 18.55 -8.11 20.04
C LEU A 12 19.47 -6.90 19.91
N THR A 13 19.03 -5.77 20.43
CA THR A 13 19.77 -4.51 20.51
C THR A 13 19.64 -3.94 21.92
N ASP A 14 20.53 -3.04 22.31
CA ASP A 14 20.47 -2.35 23.61
C ASP A 14 19.11 -1.67 23.85
N GLN A 15 18.40 -1.29 22.78
CA GLN A 15 17.09 -0.65 22.84
C GLN A 15 15.93 -1.61 23.07
N ASN A 16 16.05 -2.89 22.69
CA ASN A 16 14.92 -3.83 22.69
C ASN A 16 15.17 -5.11 23.48
N GLU A 17 16.39 -5.36 23.95
CA GLU A 17 16.74 -6.60 24.66
C GLU A 17 15.85 -6.81 25.88
N PHE A 18 15.56 -5.75 26.63
CA PHE A 18 14.70 -5.81 27.82
C PHE A 18 13.31 -6.36 27.52
N PHE A 19 12.78 -6.16 26.30
CA PHE A 19 11.47 -6.66 25.87
C PHE A 19 11.59 -8.13 25.50
N TRP A 20 12.57 -8.46 24.66
CA TRP A 20 12.72 -9.80 24.09
C TRP A 20 13.27 -10.83 25.08
N THR A 21 13.90 -10.43 26.18
CA THR A 21 14.35 -11.35 27.24
C THR A 21 13.40 -11.38 28.44
N ALA A 22 12.38 -10.51 28.48
CA ALA A 22 11.50 -10.31 29.62
C ALA A 22 10.76 -11.59 30.06
N GLY A 23 10.41 -12.47 29.12
CA GLY A 23 9.66 -13.69 29.41
C GLY A 23 10.40 -14.70 30.30
N ALA A 24 11.69 -14.53 30.56
CA ALA A 24 12.48 -15.44 31.41
C ALA A 24 11.95 -15.55 32.86
N ASP A 25 11.30 -14.51 33.39
CA ASP A 25 10.61 -14.54 34.68
C ASP A 25 9.08 -14.47 34.55
N GLY A 26 8.56 -14.77 33.35
CA GLY A 26 7.13 -14.81 33.05
C GLY A 26 6.44 -13.44 33.03
N ARG A 27 7.18 -12.34 32.89
CA ARG A 27 6.64 -10.97 32.96
C ARG A 27 6.87 -10.19 31.67
N LEU A 28 5.80 -9.62 31.12
CA LEU A 28 5.90 -8.70 29.99
C LEU A 28 6.41 -7.33 30.47
N ARG A 29 7.31 -6.72 29.69
CA ARG A 29 7.93 -5.42 29.99
C ARG A 29 7.82 -4.49 28.79
N ILE A 30 7.46 -3.24 29.03
CA ILE A 30 7.31 -2.20 28.01
C ILE A 30 8.14 -0.97 28.43
N GLN A 31 8.66 -0.22 27.45
CA GLN A 31 9.34 1.04 27.75
C GLN A 31 8.34 2.05 28.30
N GLU A 32 8.72 2.79 29.33
CA GLU A 32 7.92 3.89 29.87
C GLU A 32 8.68 5.21 29.79
N CYS A 33 7.94 6.31 29.69
CA CYS A 33 8.49 7.63 30.01
C CYS A 33 8.28 7.91 31.48
N THR A 34 9.34 8.07 32.26
CA THR A 34 9.22 8.35 33.70
C THR A 34 8.75 9.79 33.98
N SER A 35 8.84 10.69 32.99
CA SER A 35 8.36 12.08 33.13
C SER A 35 6.84 12.21 32.99
N CYS A 36 6.19 11.44 32.09
CA CYS A 36 4.74 11.52 31.84
C CYS A 36 3.99 10.19 32.01
N ALA A 37 4.67 9.17 32.52
CA ALA A 37 4.17 7.82 32.79
C ALA A 37 3.60 7.04 31.59
N SER A 38 3.68 7.57 30.36
CA SER A 38 3.17 6.91 29.14
C SER A 38 4.00 5.69 28.76
N LEU A 39 3.34 4.65 28.24
CA LEU A 39 4.00 3.49 27.70
C LEU A 39 4.36 3.69 26.22
N ILE A 40 5.50 3.14 25.80
CA ILE A 40 6.08 3.36 24.48
C ILE A 40 6.38 2.00 23.85
N HIS A 41 5.75 1.75 22.71
CA HIS A 41 6.03 0.61 21.86
C HIS A 41 5.99 1.00 20.36
N PRO A 42 6.88 0.42 19.54
CA PRO A 42 8.17 -0.16 19.92
C PRO A 42 9.03 0.83 20.73
N PRO A 43 10.09 0.38 21.43
CA PRO A 43 10.97 1.27 22.19
C PRO A 43 11.56 2.38 21.32
N GLN A 44 11.59 3.61 21.85
CA GLN A 44 12.10 4.80 21.18
C GLN A 44 13.16 5.50 22.05
N PRO A 45 14.08 6.29 21.47
CA PRO A 45 15.06 7.06 22.24
C PRO A 45 14.47 8.30 22.94
N VAL A 46 13.22 8.66 22.66
CA VAL A 46 12.51 9.81 23.23
C VAL A 46 11.03 9.48 23.41
N CYS A 47 10.40 10.03 24.46
CA CYS A 47 8.96 9.92 24.63
C CYS A 47 8.21 10.75 23.58
N ARG A 48 7.41 10.10 22.73
CA ARG A 48 6.58 10.78 21.72
C ARG A 48 5.50 11.71 22.30
N HIS A 49 5.09 11.50 23.55
CA HIS A 49 3.98 12.23 24.17
C HIS A 49 4.44 13.55 24.78
N CYS A 50 5.52 13.55 25.56
CA CYS A 50 6.03 14.74 26.24
C CYS A 50 7.37 15.25 25.68
N ARG A 51 7.98 14.51 24.73
CA ARG A 51 9.33 14.74 24.19
C ARG A 51 10.45 14.64 25.23
N GLY A 52 10.15 14.05 26.39
CA GLY A 52 11.12 13.78 27.45
C GLY A 52 12.08 12.63 27.09
N HIS A 53 13.28 12.68 27.67
CA HIS A 53 14.33 11.68 27.48
C HIS A 53 14.47 10.72 28.67
N ASP A 54 13.71 10.94 29.75
CA ASP A 54 13.73 10.06 30.92
C ASP A 54 12.89 8.81 30.60
N LEU A 55 13.59 7.75 30.21
CA LEU A 55 13.02 6.49 29.76
C LEU A 55 13.39 5.37 30.72
N GLY A 56 12.39 4.57 31.08
CA GLY A 56 12.53 3.41 31.94
C GLY A 56 11.88 2.17 31.32
N VAL A 57 11.81 1.10 32.11
CA VAL A 57 11.13 -0.15 31.73
C VAL A 57 10.14 -0.48 32.83
N ARG A 58 8.87 -0.67 32.45
CA ARG A 58 7.78 -1.05 33.36
C ARG A 58 7.36 -2.50 33.10
N THR A 59 7.19 -3.26 34.17
CA THR A 59 6.44 -4.54 34.11
C THR A 59 4.95 -4.24 34.01
N VAL A 60 4.29 -4.79 32.99
CA VAL A 60 2.84 -4.72 32.80
C VAL A 60 2.16 -6.01 33.30
N SER A 61 0.85 -5.99 33.45
CA SER A 61 0.00 -7.10 33.91
C SER A 61 0.12 -8.34 33.01
N GLY A 62 0.37 -8.13 31.72
CA GLY A 62 0.32 -9.19 30.71
C GLY A 62 -1.07 -9.44 30.14
N HIS A 63 -2.08 -8.64 30.52
CA HIS A 63 -3.41 -8.69 29.90
C HIS A 63 -3.55 -7.66 28.79
N ALA A 64 -4.36 -8.00 27.78
CA ALA A 64 -4.59 -7.17 26.61
C ALA A 64 -5.97 -7.44 25.99
N THR A 65 -6.45 -6.51 25.18
CA THR A 65 -7.66 -6.68 24.36
C THR A 65 -7.28 -7.11 22.94
N LEU A 66 -7.97 -8.10 22.37
CA LEU A 66 -7.83 -8.47 20.97
C LEU A 66 -8.46 -7.41 20.07
N ILE A 67 -7.65 -6.70 19.27
CA ILE A 67 -8.09 -5.56 18.44
C ILE A 67 -7.99 -5.84 16.94
N GLY A 68 -7.41 -6.96 16.55
CA GLY A 68 -7.35 -7.41 15.16
C GLY A 68 -6.80 -8.82 15.10
N PHE A 69 -7.30 -9.63 14.18
CA PHE A 69 -6.63 -10.89 13.85
C PHE A 69 -6.91 -11.33 12.41
N THR A 70 -6.07 -12.24 11.94
CA THR A 70 -6.24 -12.92 10.65
C THR A 70 -5.66 -14.32 10.75
N VAL A 71 -6.34 -15.28 10.13
CA VAL A 71 -5.85 -16.66 10.02
C VAL A 71 -5.07 -16.76 8.72
N ASN A 72 -3.75 -16.87 8.81
CA ASN A 72 -2.88 -17.04 7.65
C ASN A 72 -2.94 -18.50 7.18
N HIS A 73 -3.31 -18.73 5.91
CA HIS A 73 -3.36 -20.06 5.31
C HIS A 73 -2.23 -20.30 4.31
N ARG A 74 -1.45 -19.26 3.97
CA ARG A 74 -0.55 -19.32 2.80
C ARG A 74 0.93 -19.12 3.11
N PHE A 75 1.26 -18.16 3.97
CA PHE A 75 2.64 -17.74 4.19
C PHE A 75 3.24 -18.53 5.35
N GLY A 76 3.81 -19.71 5.09
CA GLY A 76 4.53 -20.48 6.11
C GLY A 76 5.94 -19.95 6.35
N LEU A 77 6.42 -20.04 7.59
CA LEU A 77 7.82 -19.79 7.96
C LEU A 77 8.44 -21.04 8.60
N PRO A 78 9.78 -21.18 8.58
CA PRO A 78 10.44 -22.19 9.39
C PRO A 78 10.00 -22.06 10.86
N GLY A 79 9.63 -23.16 11.50
CA GLY A 79 9.10 -23.15 12.88
C GLY A 79 7.68 -22.61 13.07
N LEU A 80 7.03 -22.10 12.01
CA LEU A 80 5.65 -21.59 12.06
C LEU A 80 4.90 -21.96 10.76
N PRO A 81 4.48 -23.21 10.60
CA PRO A 81 3.73 -23.66 9.43
C PRO A 81 2.29 -23.13 9.47
N ALA A 82 1.74 -22.77 8.31
CA ALA A 82 0.33 -22.41 8.18
C ALA A 82 -0.59 -23.65 8.36
N PRO A 83 -1.79 -23.51 8.95
CA PRO A 83 -2.39 -22.26 9.40
C PRO A 83 -1.94 -21.79 10.79
N TYR A 84 -1.87 -20.47 10.97
CA TYR A 84 -1.65 -19.83 12.28
C TYR A 84 -2.34 -18.46 12.33
N VAL A 85 -2.63 -17.96 13.53
CA VAL A 85 -3.27 -16.65 13.73
C VAL A 85 -2.21 -15.57 13.90
N VAL A 86 -2.25 -14.54 13.07
CA VAL A 86 -1.57 -13.26 13.33
C VAL A 86 -2.58 -12.36 14.01
N ALA A 87 -2.25 -11.84 15.18
CA ALA A 87 -3.12 -11.00 15.98
C ALA A 87 -2.44 -9.66 16.31
N GLN A 88 -3.27 -8.66 16.58
CA GLN A 88 -2.91 -7.42 17.23
C GLN A 88 -3.68 -7.32 18.55
N VAL A 89 -2.96 -7.04 19.62
CA VAL A 89 -3.54 -6.83 20.96
C VAL A 89 -3.16 -5.45 21.50
N ALA A 90 -4.08 -4.79 22.21
CA ALA A 90 -3.83 -3.53 22.91
C ALA A 90 -3.73 -3.79 24.42
N LEU A 91 -2.68 -3.29 25.08
CA LEU A 91 -2.48 -3.55 26.52
C LEU A 91 -3.53 -2.84 27.38
N GLU A 92 -3.97 -3.48 28.47
CA GLU A 92 -4.97 -2.91 29.38
C GLU A 92 -4.51 -1.62 30.07
N GLU A 93 -3.20 -1.47 30.30
CA GLU A 93 -2.63 -0.27 30.95
C GLU A 93 -2.60 0.96 30.04
N ASP A 94 -2.48 0.77 28.73
CA ASP A 94 -2.36 1.83 27.73
C ASP A 94 -2.70 1.25 26.34
N ASP A 95 -3.91 1.51 25.87
CA ASP A 95 -4.45 0.95 24.62
C ASP A 95 -3.76 1.47 23.33
N ARG A 96 -2.93 2.51 23.48
CA ARG A 96 -2.02 3.03 22.46
C ARG A 96 -0.76 2.18 22.32
N VAL A 97 -0.52 1.25 23.23
CA VAL A 97 0.52 0.22 23.10
C VAL A 97 -0.11 -1.04 22.53
N ARG A 98 0.19 -1.27 21.25
CA ARG A 98 -0.31 -2.40 20.48
C ARG A 98 0.83 -3.36 20.18
N LEU A 99 0.57 -4.65 20.21
CA LEU A 99 1.56 -5.68 19.93
C LEU A 99 1.07 -6.57 18.79
N THR A 100 1.88 -6.71 17.74
CA THR A 100 1.75 -7.83 16.82
C THR A 100 2.16 -9.12 17.54
N THR A 101 1.34 -10.15 17.44
CA THR A 101 1.55 -11.41 18.16
C THR A 101 0.91 -12.59 17.41
N ASN A 102 1.03 -13.80 17.96
CA ASN A 102 0.19 -14.94 17.58
C ASN A 102 -0.84 -15.21 18.68
N ALA A 103 -2.11 -15.38 18.27
CA ALA A 103 -3.12 -15.97 19.15
C ALA A 103 -2.91 -17.50 19.20
N VAL A 104 -2.75 -18.04 20.40
CA VAL A 104 -2.43 -19.45 20.64
C VAL A 104 -3.35 -20.05 21.69
N GLU A 105 -3.33 -21.38 21.80
CA GLU A 105 -4.14 -22.14 22.77
C GLU A 105 -5.66 -21.87 22.64
N CYS A 106 -6.12 -21.60 21.41
CA CYS A 106 -7.52 -21.33 21.09
C CYS A 106 -7.89 -21.89 19.71
N ASP A 107 -9.18 -22.13 19.48
CA ASP A 107 -9.72 -22.28 18.14
C ASP A 107 -9.83 -20.88 17.48
N PRO A 108 -9.27 -20.65 16.28
CA PRO A 108 -9.41 -19.38 15.59
C PRO A 108 -10.86 -18.95 15.34
N ASP A 109 -11.80 -19.90 15.24
CA ASP A 109 -13.22 -19.61 15.02
C ASP A 109 -13.91 -19.03 16.27
N ASP A 110 -13.32 -19.21 17.45
CA ASP A 110 -13.82 -18.66 18.72
C ASP A 110 -13.30 -17.23 18.99
N LEU A 111 -12.36 -16.73 18.19
CA LEU A 111 -11.77 -15.40 18.39
C LEU A 111 -12.76 -14.30 18.00
N VAL A 112 -12.96 -13.34 18.91
CA VAL A 112 -13.77 -12.15 18.67
C VAL A 112 -13.02 -10.89 19.07
N LEU A 113 -13.20 -9.82 18.29
CA LEU A 113 -12.66 -8.51 18.65
C LEU A 113 -13.26 -8.03 19.99
N GLY A 114 -12.43 -7.42 20.83
CA GLY A 114 -12.78 -7.04 22.20
C GLY A 114 -12.52 -8.15 23.24
N MET A 115 -12.16 -9.37 22.83
CA MET A 115 -11.84 -10.46 23.75
C MET A 115 -10.64 -10.12 24.64
N ARG A 116 -10.70 -10.53 25.91
CA ARG A 116 -9.58 -10.38 26.85
C ARG A 116 -8.57 -11.50 26.63
N MET A 117 -7.31 -11.12 26.48
CA MET A 117 -6.18 -11.99 26.22
C MET A 117 -5.17 -11.90 27.36
N GLU A 118 -4.41 -12.97 27.57
CA GLU A 118 -3.28 -13.02 28.51
C GLU A 118 -2.00 -13.50 27.82
N VAL A 119 -0.88 -12.91 28.20
CA VAL A 119 0.43 -13.22 27.64
C VAL A 119 0.91 -14.59 28.08
N VAL A 120 1.46 -15.33 27.13
CA VAL A 120 2.27 -16.53 27.36
C VAL A 120 3.57 -16.38 26.58
N PHE A 121 4.63 -17.09 26.98
CA PHE A 121 5.94 -16.92 26.35
C PHE A 121 6.42 -18.22 25.71
N GLU A 122 6.86 -18.11 24.46
CA GLU A 122 7.59 -19.17 23.77
C GLU A 122 9.09 -18.85 23.78
N GLN A 123 9.89 -19.74 24.37
CA GLN A 123 11.34 -19.57 24.43
C GLN A 123 12.03 -20.07 23.15
N ALA A 124 12.87 -19.21 22.57
CA ALA A 124 13.75 -19.53 21.45
C ALA A 124 15.15 -18.97 21.70
N GLY A 125 16.02 -19.78 22.32
CA GLY A 125 17.34 -19.34 22.75
C GLY A 125 17.25 -18.30 23.88
N ALA A 126 17.82 -17.12 23.66
CA ALA A 126 17.73 -15.98 24.59
C ALA A 126 16.44 -15.17 24.44
N VAL A 127 15.71 -15.35 23.32
CA VAL A 127 14.47 -14.64 23.04
C VAL A 127 13.29 -15.38 23.66
N TRP A 128 12.38 -14.62 24.26
CA TRP A 128 11.07 -15.05 24.72
C TRP A 128 10.01 -14.28 23.94
N LEU A 129 9.33 -14.96 23.02
CA LEU A 129 8.31 -14.36 22.18
C LEU A 129 7.02 -14.21 23.00
N PRO A 130 6.50 -12.98 23.19
CA PRO A 130 5.20 -12.78 23.83
C PRO A 130 4.08 -13.17 22.85
N LEU A 131 3.46 -14.32 23.12
CA LEU A 131 2.25 -14.79 22.46
C LEU A 131 1.05 -14.49 23.37
N PHE A 132 -0.16 -14.57 22.84
CA PHE A 132 -1.36 -14.31 23.62
C PHE A 132 -2.38 -15.43 23.46
N ARG A 133 -3.04 -15.83 24.54
CA ARG A 133 -4.17 -16.75 24.53
C ARG A 133 -5.41 -16.08 25.13
N PRO A 134 -6.63 -16.56 24.87
CA PRO A 134 -7.81 -16.09 25.58
C PRO A 134 -7.64 -16.26 27.09
N ALA A 135 -7.90 -15.20 27.85
CA ALA A 135 -7.85 -15.25 29.31
C ALA A 135 -8.92 -16.21 29.86
N ALA A 136 -8.62 -16.87 30.98
CA ALA A 136 -9.56 -17.79 31.63
C ALA A 136 -10.85 -17.08 32.11
N GLU A 137 -10.71 -15.83 32.55
CA GLU A 137 -11.82 -14.96 32.91
C GLU A 137 -12.14 -14.01 31.75
N GLN A 138 -13.26 -14.26 31.09
CA GLN A 138 -13.81 -13.37 30.05
C GLN A 138 -14.90 -12.46 30.65
N GLY A 139 -14.83 -11.18 30.31
CA GLY A 139 -15.92 -10.23 30.50
C GLY A 139 -16.77 -10.07 29.24
N GLU A 140 -17.62 -9.04 29.20
CA GLU A 140 -18.17 -8.58 27.92
C GLU A 140 -17.02 -8.11 27.01
N PRO A 141 -17.10 -8.32 25.68
CA PRO A 141 -16.09 -7.81 24.76
C PRO A 141 -15.87 -6.31 24.95
N ALA A 142 -14.63 -5.94 25.23
CA ALA A 142 -14.26 -4.55 25.43
C ALA A 142 -14.44 -3.76 24.12
N PRO A 143 -14.81 -2.46 24.20
CA PRO A 143 -14.75 -1.60 23.04
C PRO A 143 -13.34 -1.56 22.47
N LEU A 144 -13.22 -1.49 21.15
CA LEU A 144 -11.92 -1.30 20.51
C LEU A 144 -11.37 0.09 20.83
N PRO A 145 -10.04 0.25 20.92
CA PRO A 145 -9.42 1.55 21.16
C PRO A 145 -9.84 2.58 20.11
N GLU A 146 -10.10 3.80 20.54
CA GLU A 146 -10.38 4.93 19.66
C GLU A 146 -9.08 5.70 19.39
N ASP A 147 -8.74 5.92 18.13
CA ASP A 147 -7.58 6.74 17.79
C ASP A 147 -7.91 8.21 17.67
N GLU A 148 -7.06 9.04 18.26
CA GLU A 148 -7.06 10.47 18.04
C GLU A 148 -6.51 10.81 16.65
N VAL A 149 -7.37 10.80 15.63
CA VAL A 149 -7.01 11.31 14.30
C VAL A 149 -6.93 12.84 14.39
N THR A 150 -5.74 13.43 14.22
CA THR A 150 -5.60 14.89 14.23
C THR A 150 -6.13 15.48 12.91
N PRO A 151 -7.30 16.15 12.89
CA PRO A 151 -7.97 16.53 11.66
C PRO A 151 -7.33 17.74 10.96
N ARG A 152 -6.35 18.39 11.59
CA ARG A 152 -5.86 19.70 11.14
C ARG A 152 -4.93 19.58 9.94
N THR A 153 -5.50 19.60 8.74
CA THR A 153 -4.75 19.86 7.51
C THR A 153 -4.09 21.22 7.60
N ARG A 154 -2.83 21.30 7.20
CA ARG A 154 -2.14 22.57 7.05
C ARG A 154 -2.61 23.19 5.72
N PRO A 155 -3.00 24.47 5.68
CA PRO A 155 -3.30 25.12 4.41
C PRO A 155 -2.05 25.22 3.55
N MET A 156 -2.24 25.45 2.25
CA MET A 156 -1.11 25.74 1.36
C MET A 156 -0.34 26.97 1.87
N PRO A 157 1.01 26.96 1.84
CA PRO A 157 1.82 28.13 2.20
C PRO A 157 1.60 29.34 1.29
N THR A 158 1.23 29.10 0.03
CA THR A 158 1.00 30.10 -1.03
C THR A 158 -0.18 29.69 -1.90
N THR A 159 -0.73 30.62 -2.68
CA THR A 159 -1.73 30.32 -3.71
C THR A 159 -1.11 29.78 -5.00
N GLU A 160 0.20 29.99 -5.22
CA GLU A 160 0.94 29.37 -6.32
C GLU A 160 1.10 27.87 -6.06
N LYS A 161 0.68 27.05 -7.04
CA LYS A 161 0.80 25.59 -7.01
C LYS A 161 1.96 25.15 -7.88
N PHE A 162 2.71 24.13 -7.45
CA PHE A 162 3.76 23.56 -8.31
C PHE A 162 3.13 22.74 -9.44
N GLU A 163 1.92 22.23 -9.21
CA GLU A 163 1.09 21.51 -10.16
C GLU A 163 0.81 22.33 -11.43
N ASP A 164 0.66 23.65 -11.30
CA ASP A 164 0.39 24.54 -12.44
C ASP A 164 1.60 24.66 -13.40
N LYS A 165 2.79 24.18 -12.99
CA LYS A 165 4.03 24.27 -13.78
C LYS A 165 4.35 22.98 -14.54
N VAL A 166 3.54 21.93 -14.38
CA VAL A 166 3.85 20.59 -14.88
C VAL A 166 2.70 19.99 -15.68
N ALA A 167 3.04 19.09 -16.59
CA ALA A 167 2.08 18.29 -17.36
C ALA A 167 2.60 16.86 -17.54
N LEU A 168 1.69 15.90 -17.66
CA LEU A 168 1.97 14.53 -18.06
C LEU A 168 1.82 14.44 -19.58
N THR A 169 2.92 14.18 -20.28
CA THR A 169 2.99 14.41 -21.73
C THR A 169 3.26 13.16 -22.54
N GLY A 170 3.83 12.12 -21.93
CA GLY A 170 4.08 10.85 -22.59
C GLY A 170 3.75 9.68 -21.68
N ILE A 171 3.20 8.60 -22.22
CA ILE A 171 2.94 7.34 -21.51
C ILE A 171 3.41 6.14 -22.32
N GLY A 172 3.88 5.10 -21.64
CA GLY A 172 4.31 3.87 -22.29
C GLY A 172 4.20 2.68 -21.37
N SER A 173 3.94 1.50 -21.93
CA SER A 173 3.91 0.25 -21.18
C SER A 173 4.56 -0.87 -21.96
N SER A 174 5.40 -1.65 -21.29
CA SER A 174 5.93 -2.87 -21.90
C SER A 174 4.81 -3.90 -22.11
N ARG A 175 5.15 -5.00 -22.76
CA ARG A 175 4.43 -6.26 -22.60
C ARG A 175 4.17 -6.53 -21.11
N LEU A 176 2.93 -6.90 -20.80
CA LEU A 176 2.47 -7.23 -19.45
C LEU A 176 2.05 -8.70 -19.45
N GLY A 177 2.45 -9.44 -18.42
CA GLY A 177 2.07 -10.84 -18.30
C GLY A 177 2.57 -11.49 -17.03
N ARG A 178 2.58 -12.82 -17.01
CA ARG A 178 3.07 -13.60 -15.88
C ARG A 178 4.17 -14.54 -16.30
N ARG A 179 5.27 -14.56 -15.54
CA ARG A 179 6.40 -15.47 -15.76
C ARG A 179 6.94 -15.34 -17.18
N LEU A 180 7.05 -14.09 -17.65
CA LEU A 180 7.55 -13.77 -18.97
C LEU A 180 9.02 -14.21 -19.14
N LEU A 181 9.78 -14.27 -18.04
CA LEU A 181 11.22 -14.57 -18.00
C LEU A 181 12.06 -13.66 -18.90
N VAL A 182 11.50 -12.50 -19.28
CA VAL A 182 12.20 -11.40 -19.94
C VAL A 182 12.96 -10.62 -18.87
N PRO A 183 14.23 -10.23 -19.08
CA PRO A 183 14.98 -9.43 -18.12
C PRO A 183 14.23 -8.14 -17.75
N PRO A 184 14.21 -7.75 -16.46
CA PRO A 184 13.41 -6.61 -16.00
C PRO A 184 13.80 -5.31 -16.70
N LEU A 185 15.10 -5.04 -16.89
CA LEU A 185 15.58 -3.84 -17.58
C LEU A 185 15.11 -3.76 -19.04
N SER A 186 14.91 -4.90 -19.72
CA SER A 186 14.37 -4.90 -21.10
C SER A 186 12.90 -4.47 -21.13
N LEU A 187 12.12 -4.84 -20.12
CA LEU A 187 10.74 -4.36 -19.96
C LEU A 187 10.73 -2.85 -19.68
N THR A 188 11.64 -2.38 -18.82
CA THR A 188 11.80 -0.95 -18.52
C THR A 188 12.11 -0.14 -19.77
N VAL A 189 13.08 -0.59 -20.58
CA VAL A 189 13.44 0.06 -21.86
C VAL A 189 12.25 0.12 -22.80
N GLU A 190 11.51 -0.99 -22.98
CA GLU A 190 10.33 -1.04 -23.86
C GLU A 190 9.25 -0.01 -23.44
N ALA A 191 8.99 0.14 -22.13
CA ALA A 191 8.04 1.14 -21.64
C ALA A 191 8.56 2.58 -21.83
N CYS A 192 9.86 2.80 -21.60
CA CYS A 192 10.50 4.11 -21.73
C CYS A 192 10.53 4.59 -23.19
N GLU A 193 10.88 3.72 -24.13
CA GLU A 193 10.85 4.01 -25.57
C GLU A 193 9.44 4.44 -26.01
N GLN A 194 8.40 3.73 -25.55
CA GLN A 194 7.02 4.08 -25.86
C GLN A 194 6.61 5.43 -25.24
N ALA A 195 6.99 5.71 -23.99
CA ALA A 195 6.63 6.96 -23.32
C ALA A 195 7.29 8.18 -23.97
N VAL A 196 8.56 8.07 -24.35
CA VAL A 196 9.30 9.12 -25.05
C VAL A 196 8.73 9.34 -26.45
N ALA A 197 8.42 8.27 -27.19
CA ALA A 197 7.79 8.35 -28.49
C ALA A 197 6.37 8.95 -28.43
N ASP A 198 5.57 8.59 -27.42
CA ASP A 198 4.22 9.14 -27.20
C ASP A 198 4.26 10.66 -26.91
N ALA A 199 5.29 11.13 -26.21
CA ALA A 199 5.53 12.57 -26.04
C ALA A 199 6.02 13.27 -27.32
N GLY A 200 6.48 12.53 -28.33
CA GLY A 200 7.14 13.09 -29.52
C GLY A 200 8.56 13.60 -29.25
N LEU A 201 9.21 13.07 -28.22
CA LEU A 201 10.56 13.44 -27.80
C LEU A 201 11.60 12.41 -28.28
N THR A 202 12.86 12.73 -28.07
CA THR A 202 14.00 11.80 -28.13
C THR A 202 14.62 11.62 -26.75
N PHE A 203 15.47 10.61 -26.57
CA PHE A 203 16.19 10.44 -25.30
C PHE A 203 17.15 11.59 -24.98
N ASP A 204 17.62 12.33 -25.99
CA ASP A 204 18.46 13.53 -25.81
C ASP A 204 17.67 14.69 -25.16
N ASP A 205 16.34 14.69 -25.26
CA ASP A 205 15.48 15.69 -24.62
C ASP A 205 15.22 15.37 -23.13
N ILE A 206 15.50 14.14 -22.69
CA ILE A 206 15.25 13.70 -21.31
C ILE A 206 16.39 14.13 -20.41
N ASP A 207 16.12 15.13 -19.57
CA ASP A 207 17.09 15.70 -18.64
C ASP A 207 16.84 15.32 -17.17
N GLY A 208 15.89 14.42 -16.90
CA GLY A 208 15.79 13.77 -15.60
C GLY A 208 15.20 12.36 -15.62
N LEU A 209 15.52 11.58 -14.58
CA LEU A 209 15.05 10.21 -14.39
C LEU A 209 14.46 10.00 -12.98
N ALA A 210 13.31 9.35 -12.88
CA ALA A 210 12.71 9.01 -11.58
C ALA A 210 12.18 7.58 -11.54
N THR A 211 12.39 6.87 -10.42
CA THR A 211 11.82 5.54 -10.23
C THR A 211 11.59 5.19 -8.77
N TYR A 212 10.77 4.18 -8.55
CA TYR A 212 10.52 3.55 -7.26
C TYR A 212 10.70 2.04 -7.40
N PRO A 213 11.33 1.32 -6.45
CA PRO A 213 11.99 1.80 -5.24
C PRO A 213 13.48 2.19 -5.46
N GLY A 214 13.93 2.31 -6.72
CA GLY A 214 15.33 2.57 -7.03
C GLY A 214 16.22 1.33 -7.03
N ALA A 215 17.53 1.54 -6.92
CA ALA A 215 18.51 0.46 -6.84
C ALA A 215 18.51 -0.16 -5.43
N GLY A 216 18.61 -1.50 -5.35
CA GLY A 216 18.69 -2.20 -4.07
C GLY A 216 18.20 -3.65 -4.13
N PRO A 217 18.29 -4.40 -3.01
CA PRO A 217 17.92 -5.80 -2.94
C PRO A 217 16.39 -6.02 -2.86
N PHE A 218 15.63 -5.35 -3.73
CA PHE A 218 14.17 -5.40 -3.76
C PHE A 218 13.62 -6.60 -4.54
N GLY A 219 14.46 -7.57 -4.88
CA GLY A 219 14.06 -8.79 -5.61
C GLY A 219 13.32 -8.48 -6.91
N GLY A 220 12.16 -9.11 -7.13
CA GLY A 220 11.31 -8.89 -8.30
C GLY A 220 10.64 -7.51 -8.38
N PHE A 221 10.99 -6.57 -7.50
CA PHE A 221 10.42 -5.22 -7.48
C PHE A 221 11.38 -4.13 -8.00
N ALA A 222 12.58 -4.48 -8.46
CA ALA A 222 13.51 -3.52 -9.05
C ALA A 222 14.27 -4.10 -10.26
N GLU A 223 14.50 -3.26 -11.26
CA GLU A 223 15.28 -3.56 -12.48
C GLU A 223 16.76 -3.16 -12.39
N GLY A 224 17.15 -2.47 -11.32
CA GLY A 224 18.48 -1.87 -11.14
C GLY A 224 18.46 -0.37 -10.89
N GLY A 225 17.28 0.27 -10.94
CA GLY A 225 17.11 1.69 -10.64
C GLY A 225 17.62 2.62 -11.74
N ILE A 226 17.82 3.88 -11.37
CA ILE A 226 18.24 4.96 -12.28
C ILE A 226 19.49 4.61 -13.09
N THR A 227 20.54 4.13 -12.43
CA THR A 227 21.84 3.86 -13.07
C THR A 227 21.78 2.76 -14.12
N ALA A 228 20.85 1.81 -13.96
CA ALA A 228 20.67 0.74 -14.95
C ALA A 228 20.03 1.26 -16.24
N LEU A 229 19.00 2.11 -16.13
CA LEU A 229 18.36 2.71 -17.29
C LEU A 229 19.26 3.75 -17.97
N GLU A 230 19.91 4.60 -17.18
CA GLU A 230 20.89 5.58 -17.65
C GLU A 230 21.94 4.91 -18.53
N SER A 231 22.61 3.87 -18.02
CA SER A 231 23.63 3.15 -18.78
C SER A 231 23.09 2.40 -20.00
N ALA A 232 21.81 1.98 -19.99
CA ALA A 232 21.23 1.23 -21.09
C ALA A 232 20.84 2.12 -22.28
N LEU A 233 20.42 3.36 -22.00
CA LEU A 233 19.89 4.30 -22.99
C LEU A 233 20.80 5.52 -23.23
N ASP A 234 21.94 5.60 -22.54
CA ASP A 234 22.90 6.71 -22.60
C ASP A 234 22.29 8.09 -22.30
N ILE A 235 21.26 8.11 -21.45
CA ILE A 235 20.58 9.36 -21.03
C ILE A 235 21.51 10.13 -20.10
N ARG A 236 21.60 11.46 -20.23
CA ARG A 236 22.48 12.30 -19.40
C ARG A 236 21.65 13.21 -18.47
N PRO A 237 21.02 12.64 -17.41
CA PRO A 237 20.09 13.42 -16.60
C PRO A 237 20.81 14.49 -15.78
N THR A 238 20.27 15.71 -15.82
CA THR A 238 20.62 16.81 -14.90
C THR A 238 20.09 16.55 -13.50
N TRP A 239 18.97 15.83 -13.39
CA TRP A 239 18.35 15.45 -12.11
C TRP A 239 17.94 13.98 -12.08
N HIS A 240 18.09 13.32 -10.94
CA HIS A 240 17.60 11.95 -10.78
C HIS A 240 17.11 11.64 -9.37
N ASN A 241 16.15 10.70 -9.28
CA ASN A 241 15.62 10.22 -8.00
C ASN A 241 15.24 8.73 -8.07
N GLY A 242 15.82 7.93 -7.18
CA GLY A 242 15.40 6.54 -6.97
C GLY A 242 15.51 6.17 -5.50
N GLY A 243 14.40 5.75 -4.88
CA GLY A 243 14.38 5.38 -3.47
C GLY A 243 13.05 4.79 -3.02
N GLY A 244 13.06 4.06 -1.90
CA GLY A 244 11.87 3.43 -1.31
C GLY A 244 11.06 4.34 -0.37
N GLU A 245 11.67 5.38 0.18
CA GLU A 245 11.01 6.35 1.07
C GLU A 245 10.46 7.54 0.27
N THR A 246 9.37 7.30 -0.47
CA THR A 246 8.69 8.30 -1.31
C THR A 246 7.21 8.38 -0.96
N PHE A 247 6.39 9.11 -1.73
CA PHE A 247 4.94 9.20 -1.56
C PHE A 247 4.18 7.94 -2.05
N GLY A 248 4.63 6.77 -1.60
CA GLY A 248 4.24 5.47 -2.15
C GLY A 248 4.82 5.22 -3.53
N PRO A 249 4.37 4.17 -4.24
CA PRO A 249 4.94 3.81 -5.52
C PRO A 249 4.78 4.86 -6.63
N GLY A 250 3.73 5.70 -6.56
CA GLY A 250 3.54 6.87 -7.42
C GLY A 250 4.42 8.08 -7.03
N GLY A 251 5.22 7.96 -5.96
CA GLY A 251 6.06 9.04 -5.46
C GLY A 251 7.17 9.49 -6.41
N SER A 252 7.60 8.64 -7.35
CA SER A 252 8.54 9.03 -8.40
C SER A 252 7.97 10.12 -9.32
N LEU A 253 6.67 10.06 -9.63
CA LEU A 253 5.98 11.11 -10.40
C LEU A 253 5.93 12.42 -9.64
N ILE A 254 5.58 12.37 -8.35
CA ILE A 254 5.49 13.58 -7.52
C ILE A 254 6.87 14.22 -7.36
N ALA A 255 7.92 13.42 -7.15
CA ALA A 255 9.30 13.91 -7.10
C ALA A 255 9.71 14.57 -8.42
N ALA A 256 9.36 13.97 -9.56
CA ALA A 256 9.60 14.54 -10.88
C ALA A 256 8.85 15.86 -11.09
N MET A 257 7.58 15.97 -10.67
CA MET A 257 6.81 17.20 -10.73
C MET A 257 7.49 18.32 -9.93
N LEU A 258 7.98 18.03 -8.73
CA LEU A 258 8.70 19.02 -7.91
C LEU A 258 10.02 19.44 -8.54
N ALA A 259 10.76 18.52 -9.16
CA ALA A 259 12.00 18.82 -9.87
C ALA A 259 11.76 19.73 -11.09
N VAL A 260 10.72 19.43 -11.87
CA VAL A 260 10.32 20.24 -13.03
C VAL A 260 9.83 21.63 -12.58
N ALA A 261 8.92 21.69 -11.61
CA ALA A 261 8.40 22.96 -11.10
C ALA A 261 9.47 23.82 -10.42
N GLY A 262 10.51 23.19 -9.86
CA GLY A 262 11.70 23.84 -9.30
C GLY A 262 12.73 24.27 -10.33
N GLY A 263 12.55 23.93 -11.62
CA GLY A 263 13.46 24.29 -12.71
C GLY A 263 14.75 23.46 -12.78
N LEU A 264 14.79 22.29 -12.12
CA LEU A 264 15.94 21.38 -12.16
C LEU A 264 15.99 20.52 -13.43
N ALA A 265 14.83 20.27 -14.03
CA ALA A 265 14.66 19.48 -15.23
C ALA A 265 13.48 20.01 -16.06
N ARG A 266 13.50 19.79 -17.37
CA ARG A 266 12.43 20.12 -18.30
C ARG A 266 11.56 18.92 -18.62
N HIS A 267 12.15 17.74 -18.79
CA HIS A 267 11.49 16.49 -19.11
C HIS A 267 12.05 15.36 -18.24
N VAL A 268 11.24 14.88 -17.31
CA VAL A 268 11.61 13.78 -16.41
C VAL A 268 10.88 12.51 -16.83
N LEU A 269 11.65 11.49 -17.17
CA LEU A 269 11.14 10.16 -17.47
C LEU A 269 11.00 9.34 -16.18
N CYS A 270 9.76 9.07 -15.79
CA CYS A 270 9.40 8.30 -14.61
C CYS A 270 9.05 6.88 -15.01
N PHE A 271 9.56 5.86 -14.31
CA PHE A 271 9.27 4.47 -14.64
C PHE A 271 9.12 3.57 -13.40
N ARG A 272 8.37 2.48 -13.57
CA ARG A 272 8.16 1.45 -12.54
C ARG A 272 8.14 0.08 -13.19
N THR A 273 9.00 -0.82 -12.72
CA THR A 273 9.11 -2.20 -13.22
C THR A 273 8.74 -3.21 -12.16
N LEU A 274 7.87 -4.14 -12.51
CA LEU A 274 7.56 -5.32 -11.72
C LEU A 274 8.03 -6.56 -12.49
N TRP A 275 8.67 -7.47 -11.79
CA TRP A 275 9.18 -8.74 -12.31
C TRP A 275 8.93 -9.87 -11.32
N GLU A 276 7.85 -9.73 -10.55
CA GLU A 276 7.57 -10.55 -9.38
C GLU A 276 7.19 -11.98 -9.75
N ALA A 277 6.42 -12.16 -10.82
CA ALA A 277 5.95 -13.47 -11.23
C ALA A 277 7.12 -14.35 -11.71
N SER A 278 8.02 -13.77 -12.51
CA SER A 278 9.25 -14.44 -12.95
C SER A 278 10.24 -14.65 -11.81
N TYR A 279 10.45 -13.63 -10.96
CA TYR A 279 11.35 -13.74 -9.82
C TYR A 279 10.91 -14.86 -8.87
N GLY A 280 9.63 -14.90 -8.50
CA GLY A 280 9.09 -15.94 -7.62
C GLY A 280 9.21 -17.35 -8.21
N GLU A 281 9.08 -17.50 -9.53
CA GLU A 281 9.31 -18.79 -10.21
C GLU A 281 10.79 -19.21 -10.12
N LEU A 282 11.72 -18.28 -10.30
CA LEU A 282 13.15 -18.55 -10.22
C LEU A 282 13.60 -18.87 -8.78
N VAL A 283 13.01 -18.23 -7.77
CA VAL A 283 13.23 -18.58 -6.36
C VAL A 283 12.78 -20.01 -6.08
N LYS A 284 11.59 -20.41 -6.55
CA LYS A 284 11.10 -21.81 -6.39
C LYS A 284 12.01 -22.84 -7.05
N ARG A 285 12.64 -22.47 -8.16
CA ARG A 285 13.62 -23.32 -8.86
C ARG A 285 15.04 -23.27 -8.25
N GLY A 286 15.24 -22.52 -7.16
CA GLY A 286 16.55 -22.34 -6.53
C GLY A 286 17.56 -21.55 -7.37
N ARG A 287 17.08 -20.80 -8.37
CA ARG A 287 17.94 -19.97 -9.25
C ARG A 287 18.17 -18.56 -8.73
N LEU A 288 17.28 -18.07 -7.86
CA LEU A 288 17.39 -16.81 -7.14
C LEU A 288 17.14 -17.05 -5.66
N GLN A 289 17.64 -16.15 -4.83
CA GLN A 289 17.35 -16.14 -3.40
C GLN A 289 16.09 -15.32 -3.13
N PRO A 290 15.30 -15.63 -2.09
CA PRO A 290 14.26 -14.73 -1.60
C PRO A 290 14.85 -13.36 -1.24
N PRO A 291 14.09 -12.25 -1.37
CA PRO A 291 14.57 -10.94 -0.97
C PRO A 291 14.88 -10.96 0.53
N SER A 292 15.99 -10.32 0.91
CA SER A 292 16.30 -10.07 2.31
C SER A 292 15.48 -8.87 2.78
N SER A 293 14.55 -9.07 3.70
CA SER A 293 13.88 -7.96 4.39
C SER A 293 14.73 -7.52 5.60
N PRO A 294 15.40 -6.36 5.58
CA PRO A 294 15.97 -5.78 6.79
C PRO A 294 14.84 -5.39 7.76
N ASP A 295 15.06 -5.66 9.05
CA ASP A 295 14.31 -5.14 10.21
C ASP A 295 12.77 -5.17 10.18
N ALA A 296 12.21 -6.37 10.11
CA ALA A 296 10.82 -6.63 10.53
C ALA A 296 10.78 -7.30 11.92
N GLY A 297 11.64 -6.87 12.86
CA GLY A 297 11.80 -7.51 14.18
C GLY A 297 10.50 -7.63 14.99
N TRP A 298 9.55 -6.72 14.79
CA TRP A 298 8.27 -6.69 15.50
C TRP A 298 7.14 -7.46 14.79
N LEU A 299 7.34 -7.86 13.53
CA LEU A 299 6.30 -8.49 12.70
C LEU A 299 6.68 -9.93 12.29
N LYS A 300 7.90 -10.09 11.77
CA LYS A 300 8.38 -11.35 11.18
C LYS A 300 8.42 -12.51 12.16
N PRO A 301 8.79 -12.36 13.44
CA PRO A 301 8.74 -13.48 14.40
C PRO A 301 7.35 -14.07 14.59
N PHE A 302 6.31 -13.25 14.40
CA PHE A 302 4.90 -13.65 14.53
C PHE A 302 4.28 -14.06 13.18
N GLY A 303 5.08 -14.14 12.12
CA GLY A 303 4.60 -14.52 10.80
C GLY A 303 3.82 -13.44 10.05
N ALA A 304 3.84 -12.19 10.52
CA ALA A 304 3.24 -11.04 9.84
C ALA A 304 4.14 -10.55 8.68
N THR A 305 4.32 -11.36 7.64
CA THR A 305 5.34 -11.13 6.57
C THR A 305 4.78 -10.60 5.25
N SER A 306 3.50 -10.26 5.21
CA SER A 306 2.80 -9.83 4.01
C SER A 306 1.89 -8.68 4.39
N ALA A 307 1.80 -7.66 3.51
CA ALA A 307 0.84 -6.57 3.67
C ALA A 307 -0.61 -7.08 3.80
N ALA A 308 -0.89 -8.26 3.21
CA ALA A 308 -2.19 -8.93 3.35
C ALA A 308 -2.57 -9.17 4.81
N HIS A 309 -1.63 -9.49 5.69
CA HIS A 309 -1.94 -9.75 7.11
C HIS A 309 -2.45 -8.50 7.82
N THR A 310 -1.82 -7.35 7.57
CA THR A 310 -2.25 -6.07 8.15
C THR A 310 -3.59 -5.67 7.56
N LEU A 311 -3.69 -5.63 6.22
CA LEU A 311 -4.92 -5.19 5.56
C LEU A 311 -6.13 -6.09 5.83
N ALA A 312 -5.92 -7.38 6.07
CA ALA A 312 -6.99 -8.29 6.45
C ALA A 312 -7.55 -7.99 7.85
N GLN A 313 -6.67 -7.63 8.80
CA GLN A 313 -7.09 -7.18 10.13
C GLN A 313 -7.85 -5.85 10.05
N ASN A 314 -7.42 -4.95 9.17
CA ASN A 314 -8.08 -3.67 8.93
C ASN A 314 -9.49 -3.89 8.34
N ALA A 315 -9.62 -4.79 7.36
CA ALA A 315 -10.91 -5.21 6.81
C ALA A 315 -11.81 -5.83 7.88
N GLN A 316 -11.27 -6.70 8.75
CA GLN A 316 -12.03 -7.30 9.85
C GLN A 316 -12.56 -6.24 10.83
N ARG A 317 -11.75 -5.24 11.20
CA ARG A 317 -12.20 -4.11 12.03
C ARG A 317 -13.29 -3.30 11.34
N HIS A 318 -13.15 -3.05 10.04
CA HIS A 318 -14.18 -2.37 9.26
C HIS A 318 -15.50 -3.16 9.21
N PHE A 319 -15.42 -4.49 9.10
CA PHE A 319 -16.58 -5.38 9.15
C PHE A 319 -17.26 -5.31 10.51
N HIS A 320 -16.47 -5.39 11.58
CA HIS A 320 -16.95 -5.31 12.96
C HIS A 320 -17.63 -3.98 13.27
N LYS A 321 -17.02 -2.86 12.85
CA LYS A 321 -17.49 -1.51 13.19
C LYS A 321 -18.64 -1.03 12.31
N TYR A 322 -18.62 -1.34 11.01
CA TYR A 322 -19.52 -0.75 10.03
C TYR A 322 -20.44 -1.76 9.32
N GLY A 323 -20.31 -3.07 9.58
CA GLY A 323 -21.19 -4.08 9.00
C GLY A 323 -20.99 -4.33 7.49
N THR A 324 -19.85 -3.88 6.95
CA THR A 324 -19.34 -4.34 5.65
C THR A 324 -19.00 -5.83 5.71
N THR A 325 -18.94 -6.49 4.55
CA THR A 325 -18.75 -7.94 4.47
C THR A 325 -17.79 -8.33 3.35
N ARG A 326 -17.51 -9.64 3.24
CA ARG A 326 -16.73 -10.18 2.10
C ARG A 326 -17.40 -9.84 0.77
N GLU A 327 -18.74 -9.85 0.70
CA GLU A 327 -19.50 -9.47 -0.49
C GLU A 327 -19.26 -8.01 -0.88
N THR A 328 -19.14 -7.09 0.10
CA THR A 328 -18.79 -5.68 -0.17
C THR A 328 -17.45 -5.57 -0.90
N LEU A 329 -16.44 -6.32 -0.44
CA LEU A 329 -15.14 -6.40 -1.10
C LEU A 329 -15.23 -7.09 -2.48
N GLY A 330 -16.08 -8.10 -2.59
CA GLY A 330 -16.30 -8.85 -3.84
C GLY A 330 -16.84 -7.98 -4.96
N TRP A 331 -17.71 -7.00 -4.68
CA TRP A 331 -18.21 -6.08 -5.70
C TRP A 331 -17.09 -5.30 -6.40
N ILE A 332 -16.05 -4.91 -5.66
CA ILE A 332 -14.86 -4.27 -6.23
C ILE A 332 -14.16 -5.27 -7.16
N ALA A 333 -13.86 -6.49 -6.68
CA ALA A 333 -13.17 -7.50 -7.48
C ALA A 333 -13.93 -7.90 -8.76
N LEU A 334 -15.26 -8.01 -8.70
CA LEU A 334 -16.12 -8.27 -9.85
C LEU A 334 -16.09 -7.13 -10.86
N ASN A 335 -16.20 -5.88 -10.40
CA ASN A 335 -16.08 -4.70 -11.26
C ASN A 335 -14.72 -4.66 -11.97
N GLN A 336 -13.63 -4.92 -11.23
CA GLN A 336 -12.29 -5.01 -11.82
C GLN A 336 -12.21 -6.07 -12.91
N ARG A 337 -12.79 -7.25 -12.69
CA ARG A 337 -12.80 -8.32 -13.69
C ARG A 337 -13.60 -7.92 -14.93
N ALA A 338 -14.75 -7.28 -14.76
CA ALA A 338 -15.59 -6.82 -15.86
C ALA A 338 -14.88 -5.76 -16.72
N ASN A 339 -14.14 -4.83 -16.11
CA ASN A 339 -13.34 -3.84 -16.84
C ASN A 339 -12.13 -4.46 -17.54
N ALA A 340 -11.41 -5.38 -16.87
CA ALA A 340 -10.28 -6.10 -17.46
C ALA A 340 -10.66 -6.92 -18.71
N ALA A 341 -11.88 -7.46 -18.78
CA ALA A 341 -12.34 -8.22 -19.94
C ALA A 341 -12.22 -7.42 -21.27
N LEU A 342 -12.37 -6.09 -21.19
CA LEU A 342 -12.27 -5.16 -22.31
C LEU A 342 -10.84 -4.66 -22.57
N HIS A 343 -9.90 -4.90 -21.66
CA HIS A 343 -8.52 -4.50 -21.81
C HIS A 343 -7.69 -5.65 -22.40
N PRO A 344 -7.16 -5.53 -23.63
CA PRO A 344 -6.52 -6.66 -24.32
C PRO A 344 -5.27 -7.21 -23.60
N THR A 345 -4.56 -6.36 -22.85
CA THR A 345 -3.36 -6.74 -22.09
C THR A 345 -3.62 -7.17 -20.65
N ALA A 346 -4.87 -7.14 -20.17
CA ALA A 346 -5.16 -7.56 -18.80
C ALA A 346 -4.86 -9.05 -18.62
N ILE A 347 -4.24 -9.40 -17.49
CA ILE A 347 -3.81 -10.77 -17.22
C ILE A 347 -4.99 -11.72 -17.00
N TYR A 348 -6.02 -11.25 -16.29
CA TYR A 348 -7.19 -12.05 -15.97
C TYR A 348 -8.45 -11.39 -16.51
N ARG A 349 -9.06 -12.06 -17.48
CA ARG A 349 -10.18 -11.53 -18.28
C ARG A 349 -11.44 -12.39 -18.23
N ASP A 350 -11.31 -13.64 -17.77
CA ASP A 350 -12.43 -14.57 -17.68
C ASP A 350 -13.45 -14.06 -16.66
N PRO A 351 -14.76 -14.03 -16.99
CA PRO A 351 -15.81 -13.56 -16.08
C PRO A 351 -15.74 -14.25 -14.71
N MET A 352 -16.10 -13.51 -13.67
CA MET A 352 -16.08 -13.97 -12.28
C MET A 352 -17.41 -13.63 -11.62
N THR A 353 -18.04 -14.62 -11.00
CA THR A 353 -19.26 -14.45 -10.21
C THR A 353 -18.93 -14.17 -8.74
N MET A 354 -19.93 -13.78 -7.95
CA MET A 354 -19.75 -13.62 -6.50
C MET A 354 -19.44 -14.96 -5.83
N ASP A 355 -20.04 -16.06 -6.30
CA ASP A 355 -19.76 -17.40 -5.78
C ASP A 355 -18.29 -17.80 -6.05
N ASP A 356 -17.79 -17.56 -7.27
CA ASP A 356 -16.37 -17.78 -7.61
C ASP A 356 -15.45 -16.99 -6.67
N TYR A 357 -15.84 -15.77 -6.30
CA TYR A 357 -15.10 -14.92 -5.39
C TYR A 357 -15.13 -15.43 -3.94
N LEU A 358 -16.31 -15.79 -3.42
CA LEU A 358 -16.49 -16.21 -2.03
C LEU A 358 -15.87 -17.59 -1.77
N GLU A 359 -15.92 -18.50 -2.75
CA GLU A 359 -15.36 -19.85 -2.69
C GLU A 359 -13.86 -19.89 -3.02
N ALA A 360 -13.27 -18.77 -3.45
CA ALA A 360 -11.86 -18.70 -3.77
C ALA A 360 -10.99 -19.09 -2.56
N ARG A 361 -9.90 -19.81 -2.85
CA ARG A 361 -9.00 -20.32 -1.79
C ARG A 361 -8.60 -19.20 -0.80
N PRO A 362 -8.68 -19.44 0.52
CA PRO A 362 -8.22 -18.48 1.52
C PRO A 362 -6.72 -18.15 1.37
N ILE A 363 -6.37 -16.89 1.59
CA ILE A 363 -4.98 -16.44 1.70
C ILE A 363 -4.69 -16.10 3.15
N THR A 364 -5.44 -15.13 3.69
CA THR A 364 -5.41 -14.74 5.08
C THR A 364 -6.76 -14.11 5.42
N THR A 365 -7.51 -14.62 6.40
CA THR A 365 -8.92 -14.22 6.58
C THR A 365 -9.07 -12.73 6.92
N PRO A 366 -10.00 -11.98 6.28
CA PRO A 366 -11.09 -12.45 5.43
C PRO A 366 -10.75 -12.57 3.93
N PHE A 367 -9.51 -12.30 3.53
CA PHE A 367 -9.09 -12.28 2.14
C PHE A 367 -8.93 -13.68 1.53
N GLY A 368 -9.62 -13.87 0.42
CA GLY A 368 -9.41 -14.95 -0.54
C GLY A 368 -8.39 -14.58 -1.62
N LEU A 369 -8.23 -15.47 -2.61
CA LEU A 369 -7.30 -15.25 -3.72
C LEU A 369 -7.61 -13.97 -4.51
N TYR A 370 -8.89 -13.69 -4.75
CA TYR A 370 -9.33 -12.58 -5.60
C TYR A 370 -9.44 -11.24 -4.85
N ASP A 371 -9.17 -11.24 -3.54
CA ASP A 371 -8.89 -10.03 -2.79
C ASP A 371 -7.47 -9.50 -3.00
N CYS A 372 -6.58 -10.32 -3.57
CA CYS A 372 -5.19 -9.99 -3.80
C CYS A 372 -4.97 -9.65 -5.27
N ASP A 373 -4.21 -8.59 -5.53
CA ASP A 373 -3.75 -8.25 -6.88
C ASP A 373 -2.88 -9.34 -7.52
N VAL A 374 -2.71 -9.21 -8.84
CA VAL A 374 -2.09 -10.24 -9.66
C VAL A 374 -0.58 -10.00 -9.79
N PRO A 375 0.29 -10.87 -9.23
CA PRO A 375 1.73 -10.76 -9.47
C PRO A 375 2.02 -10.90 -10.97
N CYS A 376 2.70 -9.90 -11.52
CA CYS A 376 2.99 -9.79 -12.95
C CYS A 376 4.45 -9.43 -13.22
N ASP A 377 4.79 -9.48 -14.50
CA ASP A 377 6.00 -8.92 -15.07
C ASP A 377 5.59 -7.85 -16.10
N GLY A 378 6.14 -6.64 -15.97
CA GLY A 378 5.88 -5.51 -16.86
C GLY A 378 6.45 -4.20 -16.32
N ALA A 379 6.53 -3.19 -17.17
CA ALA A 379 6.91 -1.83 -16.81
C ALA A 379 5.93 -0.81 -17.36
N VAL A 380 5.76 0.29 -16.64
CA VAL A 380 5.01 1.47 -17.07
C VAL A 380 5.92 2.69 -16.91
N ALA A 381 5.91 3.58 -17.90
CA ALA A 381 6.67 4.82 -17.90
C ALA A 381 5.78 6.02 -18.26
N VAL A 382 6.11 7.17 -17.69
CA VAL A 382 5.40 8.44 -17.87
C VAL A 382 6.43 9.56 -17.98
N VAL A 383 6.26 10.47 -18.93
CA VAL A 383 7.06 11.70 -19.04
C VAL A 383 6.34 12.84 -18.34
N VAL A 384 7.00 13.44 -17.35
CA VAL A 384 6.58 14.68 -16.69
C VAL A 384 7.36 15.82 -17.33
N SER A 385 6.66 16.79 -17.90
CA SER A 385 7.26 17.92 -18.61
C SER A 385 6.88 19.25 -17.99
N HIS A 386 7.73 20.26 -18.20
CA HIS A 386 7.35 21.65 -17.89
C HIS A 386 6.18 22.09 -18.78
N VAL A 387 5.19 22.76 -18.18
CA VAL A 387 3.93 23.13 -18.85
C VAL A 387 4.14 23.94 -20.13
N ASP A 388 5.16 24.82 -20.16
CA ASP A 388 5.47 25.66 -21.32
C ASP A 388 5.84 24.88 -22.59
N THR A 389 6.34 23.65 -22.42
CA THR A 389 6.69 22.79 -23.57
C THR A 389 5.52 21.91 -24.00
N ALA A 390 4.56 21.69 -23.12
CA ALA A 390 3.58 20.62 -23.23
C ALA A 390 2.62 20.80 -24.42
N ARG A 391 2.38 22.05 -24.86
CA ARG A 391 1.50 22.36 -26.00
C ARG A 391 2.12 22.06 -27.37
N ASP A 392 3.45 22.00 -27.44
CA ASP A 392 4.19 21.76 -28.69
C ASP A 392 4.53 20.26 -28.88
N LEU A 393 4.15 19.41 -27.93
CA LEU A 393 4.40 17.97 -27.96
C LEU A 393 3.33 17.21 -28.78
N ALA A 394 3.62 15.95 -29.12
CA ALA A 394 2.85 15.19 -30.10
C ALA A 394 1.39 14.89 -29.68
N LYS A 395 1.10 14.90 -28.38
CA LYS A 395 -0.18 14.50 -27.80
C LYS A 395 -0.72 15.57 -26.86
N PRO A 396 -2.06 15.67 -26.70
CA PRO A 396 -2.65 16.56 -25.70
C PRO A 396 -2.07 16.28 -24.31
N PRO A 397 -1.61 17.32 -23.58
CA PRO A 397 -1.10 17.15 -22.24
C PRO A 397 -2.24 16.86 -21.26
N VAL A 398 -1.94 16.03 -20.25
CA VAL A 398 -2.80 15.89 -19.07
C VAL A 398 -2.20 16.74 -17.95
N LEU A 399 -2.99 17.65 -17.41
CA LEU A 399 -2.55 18.57 -16.36
C LEU A 399 -2.76 17.95 -14.98
N VAL A 400 -1.97 18.39 -14.01
CA VAL A 400 -2.12 18.01 -12.61
C VAL A 400 -2.88 19.13 -11.91
N GLU A 401 -4.02 18.82 -11.33
CA GLU A 401 -4.82 19.79 -10.58
C GLU A 401 -4.38 19.89 -9.12
N ALA A 402 -4.13 18.74 -8.49
CA ALA A 402 -3.74 18.68 -7.08
C ALA A 402 -2.96 17.39 -6.75
N VAL A 403 -2.16 17.45 -5.68
CA VAL A 403 -1.38 16.32 -5.16
C VAL A 403 -1.54 16.14 -3.65
N GLY A 404 -1.90 14.94 -3.21
CA GLY A 404 -2.06 14.54 -1.81
C GLY A 404 -0.90 13.67 -1.30
N THR A 405 -0.19 14.08 -0.23
CA THR A 405 1.01 13.39 0.29
C THR A 405 1.15 13.38 1.81
N ARG A 406 0.18 13.95 2.53
CA ARG A 406 0.31 14.17 3.97
C ARG A 406 0.25 12.84 4.74
N ILE A 407 1.23 12.67 5.62
CA ILE A 407 1.22 11.68 6.68
C ILE A 407 0.50 12.26 7.91
N THR A 408 -0.49 11.53 8.43
CA THR A 408 -1.29 11.93 9.60
C THR A 408 -1.03 11.09 10.85
N GLU A 409 -0.41 9.93 10.70
CA GLU A 409 -0.29 8.88 11.72
C GLU A 409 1.06 8.15 11.57
N ARG A 410 1.41 7.26 12.52
CA ARG A 410 2.70 6.56 12.54
C ARG A 410 2.80 5.61 11.36
N LEU A 411 3.90 5.63 10.61
CA LEU A 411 4.12 4.76 9.43
C LEU A 411 4.33 3.28 9.77
N GLU A 412 4.18 2.93 11.04
CA GLU A 412 4.39 1.59 11.58
C GLU A 412 3.09 0.79 11.46
N TRP A 413 3.18 -0.40 10.88
CA TRP A 413 2.00 -1.18 10.46
C TRP A 413 1.12 -1.68 11.61
N ASP A 414 1.65 -1.81 12.82
CA ASP A 414 0.92 -2.24 14.01
C ASP A 414 0.71 -1.12 15.04
N GLN A 415 1.16 0.10 14.74
CA GLN A 415 0.96 1.29 15.57
C GLN A 415 0.21 2.43 14.88
N SER A 416 -0.34 2.16 13.70
CA SER A 416 -1.23 3.05 12.95
C SER A 416 -2.58 3.21 13.67
N THR A 417 -3.46 4.11 13.21
CA THR A 417 -4.86 4.21 13.69
C THR A 417 -5.66 2.93 13.43
N LEU A 418 -6.80 2.74 14.10
CA LEU A 418 -7.77 1.64 14.00
C LEU A 418 -9.08 2.06 13.31
N THR A 419 -9.27 3.37 13.12
CA THR A 419 -10.57 3.96 12.74
C THR A 419 -10.90 3.83 11.26
N HIS A 420 -9.89 3.86 10.39
CA HIS A 420 -10.03 3.83 8.94
C HIS A 420 -8.66 3.53 8.33
N GLU A 421 -8.41 2.28 7.95
CA GLU A 421 -7.04 1.79 7.81
C GLU A 421 -6.77 1.13 6.46
N PRO A 422 -6.54 1.95 5.45
CA PRO A 422 -5.19 2.45 5.30
C PRO A 422 -4.97 3.91 5.63
N GLN A 423 -3.69 4.25 5.81
CA GLN A 423 -3.20 5.62 5.90
C GLN A 423 -3.34 6.37 4.57
N VAL A 424 -4.58 6.71 4.24
CA VAL A 424 -4.95 7.42 3.00
C VAL A 424 -5.75 8.69 3.28
N ILE A 425 -6.35 8.83 4.47
CA ILE A 425 -7.07 10.05 4.89
C ILE A 425 -6.18 11.28 4.81
N GLY A 426 -4.93 11.19 5.26
CA GLY A 426 -4.01 12.33 5.24
C GLY A 426 -3.80 12.86 3.83
N GLN A 427 -3.53 11.96 2.90
CA GLN A 427 -3.27 12.21 1.49
C GLN A 427 -4.52 12.75 0.81
N SER A 428 -5.68 12.13 1.01
CA SER A 428 -6.97 12.59 0.50
C SER A 428 -7.33 13.99 1.01
N ALA A 429 -7.23 14.21 2.33
CA ALA A 429 -7.51 15.52 2.90
C ALA A 429 -6.51 16.59 2.40
N HIS A 430 -5.24 16.23 2.20
CA HIS A 430 -4.25 17.14 1.63
C HIS A 430 -4.57 17.50 0.18
N LEU A 431 -4.99 16.53 -0.65
CA LEU A 431 -5.39 16.76 -2.04
C LEU A 431 -6.45 17.87 -2.13
N TRP A 432 -7.52 17.74 -1.35
CA TRP A 432 -8.65 18.68 -1.34
C TRP A 432 -8.28 20.08 -0.81
N THR A 433 -7.18 20.24 -0.07
CA THR A 433 -6.71 21.58 0.31
C THR A 433 -6.05 22.36 -0.84
N ARG A 434 -5.82 21.71 -1.99
CA ARG A 434 -5.01 22.24 -3.11
C ARG A 434 -5.82 22.52 -4.37
N THR A 435 -7.13 22.30 -4.34
CA THR A 435 -8.03 22.57 -5.44
C THR A 435 -9.37 23.09 -4.92
N SER A 436 -10.15 23.72 -5.80
CA SER A 436 -11.56 24.05 -5.54
C SER A 436 -12.53 22.94 -5.96
N LEU A 437 -12.03 21.89 -6.64
CA LEU A 437 -12.84 20.73 -7.00
C LEU A 437 -13.13 19.86 -5.77
N GLY A 438 -14.22 19.11 -5.83
CA GLY A 438 -14.61 18.11 -4.85
C GLY A 438 -14.85 16.73 -5.46
N PRO A 439 -15.30 15.75 -4.65
CA PRO A 439 -15.57 14.39 -5.10
C PRO A 439 -16.58 14.31 -6.26
N ASP A 440 -17.59 15.19 -6.27
CA ASP A 440 -18.62 15.25 -7.32
C ASP A 440 -18.10 15.74 -8.69
N ASP A 441 -16.90 16.34 -8.73
CA ASP A 441 -16.27 16.79 -9.97
C ASP A 441 -15.44 15.67 -10.66
N VAL A 442 -15.30 14.50 -10.04
CA VAL A 442 -14.48 13.40 -10.56
C VAL A 442 -15.29 12.54 -11.55
N ASP A 443 -14.83 12.47 -12.80
CA ASP A 443 -15.50 11.67 -13.85
C ASP A 443 -15.05 10.21 -13.88
N VAL A 444 -13.80 9.93 -13.48
CA VAL A 444 -13.22 8.58 -13.46
C VAL A 444 -12.23 8.44 -12.31
N ALA A 445 -12.29 7.31 -11.61
CA ALA A 445 -11.42 7.03 -10.47
C ALA A 445 -10.53 5.82 -10.76
N GLU A 446 -9.23 6.00 -10.70
CA GLU A 446 -8.22 4.95 -10.83
C GLU A 446 -7.52 4.77 -9.48
N LEU A 447 -8.18 4.01 -8.59
CA LEU A 447 -7.83 3.85 -7.18
C LEU A 447 -7.01 2.58 -6.92
N TYR A 448 -6.03 2.71 -6.03
CA TYR A 448 -5.13 1.63 -5.65
C TYR A 448 -5.87 0.47 -5.01
N ASP A 449 -5.85 -0.65 -5.71
CA ASP A 449 -6.55 -1.89 -5.39
C ASP A 449 -5.58 -3.07 -5.23
N GLY A 450 -4.39 -2.86 -4.64
CA GLY A 450 -3.47 -3.95 -4.34
C GLY A 450 -4.14 -5.06 -3.49
N PHE A 451 -5.13 -4.65 -2.71
CA PHE A 451 -6.16 -5.51 -2.15
C PHE A 451 -7.52 -4.81 -2.30
N THR A 452 -8.62 -5.57 -2.36
CA THR A 452 -10.00 -5.02 -2.42
C THR A 452 -10.25 -3.96 -1.34
N PHE A 453 -9.78 -4.19 -0.11
CA PHE A 453 -9.95 -3.26 1.00
C PHE A 453 -9.22 -1.92 0.78
N ASN A 454 -8.07 -1.91 0.11
CA ASN A 454 -7.37 -0.65 -0.22
C ASN A 454 -8.26 0.27 -1.06
N CYS A 455 -8.93 -0.32 -2.06
CA CYS A 455 -9.80 0.42 -2.95
C CYS A 455 -11.02 0.95 -2.18
N LEU A 456 -11.64 0.13 -1.31
CA LEU A 456 -12.73 0.54 -0.45
C LEU A 456 -12.34 1.76 0.40
N SER A 457 -11.17 1.71 1.04
CA SER A 457 -10.74 2.81 1.89
C SER A 457 -10.38 4.07 1.12
N TRP A 458 -9.84 3.95 -0.10
CA TRP A 458 -9.67 5.13 -0.96
C TRP A 458 -11.00 5.79 -1.34
N ILE A 459 -12.05 5.00 -1.58
CA ILE A 459 -13.39 5.51 -1.89
C ILE A 459 -13.90 6.40 -0.76
N GLU A 460 -13.86 5.87 0.48
CA GLU A 460 -14.30 6.60 1.67
C GLU A 460 -13.37 7.78 2.02
N ALA A 461 -12.05 7.59 1.99
CA ALA A 461 -11.09 8.63 2.36
C ALA A 461 -11.12 9.84 1.42
N LEU A 462 -11.40 9.62 0.13
CA LEU A 462 -11.57 10.70 -0.85
C LEU A 462 -12.93 11.40 -0.72
N GLY A 463 -13.87 10.85 0.05
CA GLY A 463 -15.16 11.47 0.32
C GLY A 463 -16.22 11.20 -0.74
N PHE A 464 -16.07 10.15 -1.56
CA PHE A 464 -17.15 9.70 -2.45
C PHE A 464 -18.36 9.15 -1.67
N CYS A 465 -18.10 8.66 -0.46
CA CYS A 465 -19.10 8.39 0.58
C CYS A 465 -18.49 8.67 1.96
N GLY A 466 -19.32 8.68 3.02
CA GLY A 466 -18.84 8.76 4.39
C GLY A 466 -18.06 7.51 4.81
N ILE A 467 -17.21 7.66 5.83
CA ILE A 467 -16.47 6.54 6.43
C ILE A 467 -17.46 5.49 6.95
N GLY A 468 -17.32 4.24 6.52
CA GLY A 468 -18.22 3.13 6.84
C GLY A 468 -19.46 3.02 5.96
N GLU A 469 -19.69 3.97 5.04
CA GLU A 469 -20.87 3.99 4.16
C GLU A 469 -20.62 3.27 2.82
N ALA A 470 -19.42 2.70 2.60
CA ALA A 470 -19.07 2.07 1.34
C ALA A 470 -20.04 0.95 0.92
N LYS A 471 -20.60 0.18 1.85
CA LYS A 471 -21.57 -0.88 1.51
C LYS A 471 -22.79 -0.32 0.77
N ASP A 472 -23.36 0.75 1.29
CA ASP A 472 -24.56 1.36 0.71
C ASP A 472 -24.21 2.15 -0.55
N PHE A 473 -23.07 2.86 -0.54
CA PHE A 473 -22.59 3.59 -1.70
C PHE A 473 -22.28 2.68 -2.90
N LEU A 474 -21.67 1.52 -2.69
CA LEU A 474 -21.33 0.61 -3.80
C LEU A 474 -22.58 0.02 -4.49
N ASP A 475 -23.72 -0.08 -3.79
CA ASP A 475 -25.02 -0.56 -4.32
C ASP A 475 -24.89 -1.84 -5.15
N GLY A 476 -24.34 -2.91 -4.55
CA GLY A 476 -24.15 -4.18 -5.27
C GLY A 476 -23.06 -4.12 -6.36
N GLY A 477 -22.21 -3.09 -6.34
CA GLY A 477 -21.21 -2.81 -7.38
C GLY A 477 -21.72 -1.95 -8.54
N LYS A 478 -23.01 -1.58 -8.55
CA LYS A 478 -23.60 -0.79 -9.63
C LYS A 478 -22.99 0.61 -9.71
N ASN A 479 -22.77 1.27 -8.58
CA ASN A 479 -22.29 2.65 -8.59
C ASN A 479 -20.83 2.80 -9.01
N ILE A 480 -20.04 1.72 -8.92
CA ILE A 480 -18.64 1.69 -9.37
C ILE A 480 -18.44 1.08 -10.76
N ALA A 481 -19.53 0.64 -11.40
CA ALA A 481 -19.50 0.18 -12.79
C ALA A 481 -19.03 1.31 -13.71
N ARG A 482 -18.54 0.94 -14.90
CA ARG A 482 -18.04 1.92 -15.89
C ARG A 482 -19.09 2.96 -16.33
N ASP A 483 -20.36 2.61 -16.26
CA ASP A 483 -21.53 3.47 -16.51
C ASP A 483 -22.27 3.86 -15.22
N GLY A 484 -21.63 3.62 -14.06
CA GLY A 484 -22.13 3.98 -12.74
C GLY A 484 -21.85 5.44 -12.38
N VAL A 485 -22.04 5.76 -11.10
CA VAL A 485 -21.83 7.10 -10.53
C VAL A 485 -20.35 7.45 -10.46
N LEU A 486 -19.51 6.47 -10.15
CA LEU A 486 -18.06 6.59 -10.03
C LEU A 486 -17.39 5.51 -10.87
N PRO A 487 -17.20 5.71 -12.19
CA PRO A 487 -16.47 4.77 -13.04
C PRO A 487 -15.10 4.45 -12.44
N LEU A 488 -14.95 3.20 -11.95
CA LEU A 488 -13.81 2.80 -11.14
C LEU A 488 -12.90 1.83 -11.89
N ASN A 489 -11.60 2.15 -11.94
CA ASN A 489 -10.51 1.32 -12.44
C ASN A 489 -10.83 0.71 -13.80
N THR A 490 -10.95 1.56 -14.81
CA THR A 490 -11.53 1.23 -16.12
C THR A 490 -10.69 0.27 -16.96
N HIS A 491 -9.41 0.09 -16.62
CA HIS A 491 -8.52 -0.96 -17.15
C HIS A 491 -8.62 -2.31 -16.42
N GLY A 492 -9.36 -2.36 -15.31
CA GLY A 492 -9.54 -3.55 -14.46
C GLY A 492 -8.64 -3.61 -13.23
N GLY A 493 -7.90 -2.55 -12.94
CA GLY A 493 -7.14 -2.44 -11.69
C GLY A 493 -6.04 -3.48 -11.52
N GLN A 494 -5.34 -3.45 -10.40
CA GLN A 494 -4.29 -4.40 -10.07
C GLN A 494 -4.85 -5.79 -9.76
N LEU A 495 -6.12 -5.90 -9.35
CA LEU A 495 -6.83 -7.17 -9.13
C LEU A 495 -7.01 -8.00 -10.41
N SER A 496 -6.94 -7.38 -11.60
CA SER A 496 -7.22 -8.07 -12.87
C SER A 496 -6.27 -7.75 -14.01
N HIS A 497 -5.88 -6.50 -14.18
CA HIS A 497 -4.94 -6.08 -15.22
C HIS A 497 -3.54 -6.59 -14.91
N GLY A 498 -3.09 -6.36 -13.66
CA GLY A 498 -1.77 -6.75 -13.17
C GLY A 498 -1.25 -5.75 -12.13
N ARG A 499 -0.52 -6.23 -11.13
CA ARG A 499 0.12 -5.38 -10.11
C ARG A 499 1.18 -4.48 -10.76
N THR A 500 0.84 -3.25 -11.09
CA THR A 500 1.78 -2.23 -11.63
C THR A 500 2.17 -1.17 -10.60
N HIS A 501 1.84 -1.41 -9.31
CA HIS A 501 2.07 -0.47 -8.21
C HIS A 501 1.51 0.93 -8.50
N GLY A 502 0.28 1.01 -8.99
CA GLY A 502 -0.40 2.28 -9.25
C GLY A 502 0.04 3.04 -10.51
N MET A 503 1.15 2.68 -11.17
CA MET A 503 1.55 3.35 -12.41
C MET A 503 0.63 3.01 -13.59
N GLY A 504 0.05 1.80 -13.62
CA GLY A 504 -1.02 1.46 -14.58
C GLY A 504 -2.30 2.27 -14.35
N LEU A 505 -2.58 2.69 -13.12
CA LEU A 505 -3.71 3.58 -12.78
C LEU A 505 -3.47 4.98 -13.37
N VAL A 506 -2.25 5.49 -13.25
CA VAL A 506 -1.84 6.77 -13.86
C VAL A 506 -1.95 6.71 -15.38
N GLN A 507 -1.43 5.63 -15.99
CA GLN A 507 -1.54 5.42 -17.43
C GLN A 507 -2.99 5.39 -17.88
N GLU A 508 -3.85 4.63 -17.18
CA GLU A 508 -5.27 4.54 -17.54
C GLU A 508 -5.98 5.88 -17.44
N ALA A 509 -5.74 6.64 -16.37
CA ALA A 509 -6.31 7.98 -16.21
C ALA A 509 -5.90 8.91 -17.37
N ILE A 510 -4.62 8.86 -17.80
CA ILE A 510 -4.16 9.66 -18.94
C ILE A 510 -4.86 9.21 -20.24
N VAL A 511 -4.99 7.91 -20.46
CA VAL A 511 -5.69 7.35 -21.63
C VAL A 511 -7.17 7.76 -21.64
N GLN A 512 -7.84 7.72 -20.49
CA GLN A 512 -9.23 8.16 -20.34
C GLN A 512 -9.39 9.66 -20.64
N LEU A 513 -8.55 10.50 -20.04
CA LEU A 513 -8.59 11.96 -20.22
C LEU A 513 -8.20 12.39 -21.65
N ARG A 514 -7.42 11.58 -22.37
CA ARG A 514 -7.12 11.80 -23.79
C ARG A 514 -8.20 11.28 -24.75
N GLY A 515 -9.20 10.53 -24.25
CA GLY A 515 -10.22 9.92 -25.11
C GLY A 515 -9.71 8.70 -25.90
N GLU A 516 -8.65 8.04 -25.41
CA GLU A 516 -7.93 6.98 -26.12
C GLU A 516 -8.23 5.57 -25.57
N ALA A 517 -9.18 5.42 -24.63
CA ALA A 517 -9.45 4.16 -23.93
C ALA A 517 -10.25 3.12 -24.72
N GLY A 518 -10.62 3.43 -25.97
CA GLY A 518 -11.35 2.53 -26.86
C GLY A 518 -12.66 2.02 -26.22
N PRO A 519 -12.90 0.69 -26.14
CA PRO A 519 -14.16 0.15 -25.59
C PRO A 519 -14.34 0.39 -24.08
N ARG A 520 -13.29 0.84 -23.37
CA ARG A 520 -13.31 1.12 -21.94
C ARG A 520 -13.57 2.60 -21.64
N GLN A 521 -13.73 3.44 -22.66
CA GLN A 521 -13.80 4.89 -22.52
C GLN A 521 -15.01 5.32 -21.70
N VAL A 522 -14.76 6.13 -20.66
CA VAL A 522 -15.78 6.90 -19.96
C VAL A 522 -16.13 8.13 -20.80
N PRO A 523 -17.39 8.31 -21.23
CA PRO A 523 -17.77 9.41 -22.11
C PRO A 523 -17.54 10.77 -21.44
N GLY A 524 -16.76 11.63 -22.09
CA GLY A 524 -16.60 13.03 -21.67
C GLY A 524 -15.78 13.22 -20.38
N ALA A 525 -14.97 12.23 -19.96
CA ALA A 525 -14.12 12.35 -18.79
C ALA A 525 -13.12 13.53 -18.92
N ARG A 526 -13.11 14.40 -17.91
CA ARG A 526 -12.28 15.61 -17.84
C ARG A 526 -11.48 15.72 -16.55
N VAL A 527 -11.91 15.06 -15.49
CA VAL A 527 -11.23 14.99 -14.20
C VAL A 527 -11.08 13.53 -13.79
N ALA A 528 -9.85 13.12 -13.50
CA ALA A 528 -9.54 11.78 -13.03
C ALA A 528 -8.81 11.85 -11.69
N VAL A 529 -9.23 11.05 -10.71
CA VAL A 529 -8.45 10.84 -9.49
C VAL A 529 -7.62 9.57 -9.62
N VAL A 530 -6.36 9.61 -9.20
CA VAL A 530 -5.45 8.48 -9.24
C VAL A 530 -4.78 8.30 -7.90
N SER A 531 -4.91 7.13 -7.29
CA SER A 531 -4.23 6.85 -6.03
C SER A 531 -3.14 5.78 -6.17
N SER A 532 -2.13 5.84 -5.30
CA SER A 532 -1.02 4.90 -5.26
C SER A 532 -0.68 4.55 -3.82
N GLY A 533 -0.53 3.26 -3.54
CA GLY A 533 -0.34 2.74 -2.20
C GLY A 533 -1.65 2.55 -1.45
N GLY A 534 -1.74 1.44 -0.73
CA GLY A 534 -2.88 1.09 0.15
C GLY A 534 -2.44 0.88 1.59
N LEU A 535 -1.26 1.37 1.94
CA LEU A 535 -0.67 1.55 3.27
C LEU A 535 0.29 2.74 3.13
N THR A 536 0.99 3.13 4.19
CA THR A 536 1.99 4.20 4.06
C THR A 536 3.37 3.69 3.66
N PRO A 537 4.06 4.44 2.78
CA PRO A 537 3.59 5.70 2.18
C PRO A 537 2.66 5.48 0.98
N SER A 538 1.72 6.39 0.82
CA SER A 538 0.77 6.46 -0.29
C SER A 538 0.73 7.89 -0.83
N GLY A 539 0.12 8.08 -2.00
CA GLY A 539 -0.06 9.37 -2.65
C GLY A 539 -1.29 9.36 -3.54
N VAL A 540 -1.85 10.55 -3.80
CA VAL A 540 -3.00 10.71 -4.70
C VAL A 540 -2.81 11.94 -5.59
N LEU A 541 -3.24 11.82 -6.83
CA LEU A 541 -3.21 12.86 -7.85
C LEU A 541 -4.64 13.15 -8.31
N LEU A 542 -4.96 14.41 -8.51
CA LEU A 542 -6.11 14.82 -9.32
C LEU A 542 -5.57 15.31 -10.66
N LEU A 543 -5.98 14.66 -11.74
CA LEU A 543 -5.58 14.95 -13.10
C LEU A 543 -6.75 15.56 -13.86
N ARG A 544 -6.46 16.42 -14.83
CA ARG A 544 -7.51 17.02 -15.66
C ARG A 544 -7.07 17.28 -17.09
N THR A 545 -8.06 17.42 -17.97
CA THR A 545 -7.87 17.97 -19.31
C THR A 545 -7.46 19.45 -19.24
N ASP A 546 -6.85 19.94 -20.32
CA ASP A 546 -6.53 21.36 -20.49
C ASP A 546 -7.81 22.22 -20.68
N THR A 547 -8.85 21.64 -21.28
CA THR A 547 -10.12 22.31 -21.58
C THR A 547 -11.16 22.12 -20.53
#